data_AF-A0A5C6D0R2-F1
#
_entry.id   AF-A0A5C6D0R2-F1
#
_cell.length_a   1.000
_cell.length_b   1.000
_cell.length_c   1.000
_cell.angle_alpha   90.00
_cell.angle_beta   90.00
_cell.angle_gamma   90.00
#
_symmetry.space_group_name_H-M   'P 1'
#
loop_
_entity.id
_entity.type
_entity.pdbx_description
1 polymer ?
#
loop_
_entity_poly.entity_id
_entity_poly.type
_entity_poly.pdbx_seq_one_letter_code
_entity_poly.pdbx_strand_id
1 'polypeptide(L)'
;MKSLQFLSRNFLVQSRHIVALGAVLGATLCGLWLIASPTQAANTWDAGGSSQWWFDPVNWSKEVLPPNNDAANAVGDLQINIGTFTGDLGEGVVYDPANDPFFAAAQGMTYPSGGYGPQIFDNMYISRNTTFSNLLTIKGDINFIDGIVIGRSSGVDGVATTGRINQLSGVFSIPNDEFDLAGADTSNAGIGNGTYDYRGGTLDIGATGGPGLRMSHGSNSTNGTTGEATGASGIARFIVHNPNSGGYVRSFDVAVASYAGVAVATDGGTTIRDPDGVTRGVGIFEFHYENGQTRPFQVPHNLSINNGFDAATGGTRSSRLELVLSEAACTGAACVPNDIGLFDVDFGGIFSGSIQGTGDLNGDTLNDQVFSSADASTNYFEGDTVSASFGGIRYDWTISYTGDISWNDADISDVGTILGAGNGTDVVLIGLGSEAVGLAGDFDMDGDVDGHDFLVWQRNPGVGSLTEWQNNYGMPPLTANVGAVPEPGSLLLMSAAALSLIGLRRRSTQG
;
A
#
# COMPACT_ATOMS: atom_id res chain seq x y z
N MET A 1 -22.46 -65.34 68.64
CA MET A 1 -22.09 -64.19 67.78
C MET A 1 -23.32 -63.72 67.02
N LYS A 2 -24.17 -62.91 67.67
CA LYS A 2 -25.37 -62.29 67.10
C LYS A 2 -25.60 -60.99 67.86
N SER A 3 -24.83 -59.95 67.55
CA SER A 3 -24.99 -58.61 68.15
C SER A 3 -24.05 -57.57 67.51
N LEU A 4 -24.06 -57.43 66.18
CA LEU A 4 -23.32 -56.37 65.49
C LEU A 4 -23.86 -56.12 64.06
N GLN A 5 -25.16 -55.86 63.94
CA GLN A 5 -25.78 -55.43 62.67
C GLN A 5 -26.91 -54.40 62.86
N PHE A 6 -26.83 -53.54 63.88
CA PHE A 6 -27.90 -52.56 64.16
C PHE A 6 -27.47 -51.09 64.25
N LEU A 7 -26.30 -50.72 63.73
CA LEU A 7 -25.77 -49.35 63.86
C LEU A 7 -25.22 -48.73 62.56
N SER A 8 -25.67 -49.16 61.37
CA SER A 8 -25.24 -48.53 60.10
C SER A 8 -26.35 -47.97 59.20
N ARG A 9 -27.62 -47.96 59.63
CA ARG A 9 -28.74 -47.46 58.80
C ARG A 9 -29.37 -46.13 59.23
N ASN A 10 -29.06 -45.60 60.42
CA ASN A 10 -29.66 -44.34 60.88
C ASN A 10 -28.81 -43.08 60.68
N PHE A 11 -27.55 -43.20 60.22
CA PHE A 11 -26.71 -42.03 59.92
C PHE A 11 -26.76 -41.55 58.46
N LEU A 12 -27.44 -42.29 57.57
CA LEU A 12 -27.51 -41.98 56.14
C LEU A 12 -28.83 -41.33 55.68
N VAL A 13 -29.76 -41.07 56.60
CA VAL A 13 -31.05 -40.40 56.30
C VAL A 13 -31.10 -38.96 56.85
N GLN A 14 -30.22 -38.57 57.79
CA GLN A 14 -30.14 -37.16 58.25
C GLN A 14 -29.16 -36.28 57.47
N SER A 15 -28.29 -36.82 56.62
CA SER A 15 -27.37 -36.02 55.79
C SER A 15 -28.00 -35.49 54.50
N ARG A 16 -29.21 -35.96 54.12
CA ARG A 16 -29.91 -35.49 52.91
C ARG A 16 -30.82 -34.27 53.15
N HIS A 17 -31.09 -33.89 54.40
CA HIS A 17 -31.89 -32.71 54.71
C HIS A 17 -31.06 -31.45 55.03
N ILE A 18 -29.74 -31.56 55.23
CA ILE A 18 -28.85 -30.40 55.44
C ILE A 18 -28.26 -29.87 54.11
N VAL A 19 -28.19 -30.70 53.07
CA VAL A 19 -27.73 -30.26 51.73
C VAL A 19 -28.84 -29.56 50.94
N ALA A 20 -30.12 -29.79 51.27
CA ALA A 20 -31.25 -29.16 50.60
C ALA A 20 -31.61 -27.75 51.14
N LEU A 21 -31.18 -27.39 52.36
CA LEU A 21 -31.41 -26.03 52.90
C LEU A 21 -30.32 -25.02 52.52
N GLY A 22 -29.12 -25.48 52.14
CA GLY A 22 -28.06 -24.64 51.60
C GLY A 22 -28.29 -24.19 50.14
N ALA A 23 -29.13 -24.91 49.40
CA ALA A 23 -29.43 -24.61 48.00
C ALA A 23 -30.55 -23.58 47.81
N VAL A 24 -31.36 -23.29 48.84
CA VAL A 24 -32.50 -22.36 48.73
C VAL A 24 -32.18 -20.97 49.30
N LEU A 25 -31.25 -20.84 50.26
CA LEU A 25 -30.77 -19.52 50.72
C LEU A 25 -29.69 -18.91 49.81
N GLY A 26 -29.04 -19.70 48.95
CA GLY A 26 -28.13 -19.19 47.92
C GLY A 26 -28.85 -18.60 46.69
N ALA A 27 -30.13 -18.94 46.49
CA ALA A 27 -30.90 -18.56 45.30
C ALA A 27 -31.72 -17.26 45.47
N THR A 28 -31.74 -16.64 46.65
CA THR A 28 -32.47 -15.39 46.93
C THR A 28 -31.57 -14.22 47.35
N LEU A 29 -30.26 -14.34 47.10
CA LEU A 29 -29.28 -13.25 47.12
C LEU A 29 -28.63 -13.02 45.74
N CYS A 30 -29.15 -13.66 44.68
CA CYS A 30 -28.94 -13.24 43.28
C CYS A 30 -29.93 -12.12 42.91
N GLY A 31 -30.03 -11.11 43.78
CA GLY A 31 -30.64 -9.83 43.42
C GLY A 31 -29.71 -9.16 42.40
N LEU A 32 -30.19 -9.10 41.16
CA LEU A 32 -29.76 -8.20 40.08
C LEU A 32 -28.65 -7.21 40.49
N TRP A 33 -27.40 -7.65 40.41
CA TRP A 33 -26.36 -6.80 39.88
C TRP A 33 -26.25 -7.21 38.41
N LEU A 34 -27.15 -6.65 37.60
CA LEU A 34 -26.78 -6.30 36.24
C LEU A 34 -25.60 -5.35 36.40
N ILE A 35 -24.38 -5.90 36.46
CA ILE A 35 -23.23 -5.19 35.98
C ILE A 35 -23.60 -5.00 34.53
N ALA A 36 -24.09 -3.81 34.20
CA ALA A 36 -24.09 -3.37 32.83
C ALA A 36 -22.65 -3.61 32.38
N SER A 37 -22.44 -4.65 31.56
CA SER A 37 -21.27 -4.68 30.69
C SER A 37 -21.23 -3.27 30.13
N PRO A 38 -20.13 -2.51 30.27
CA PRO A 38 -20.10 -1.18 29.70
C PRO A 38 -20.51 -1.37 28.25
N THR A 39 -21.69 -0.88 27.92
CA THR A 39 -22.10 -0.73 26.54
C THR A 39 -20.98 0.10 25.97
N GLN A 40 -20.13 -0.52 25.15
CA GLN A 40 -19.07 0.14 24.43
C GLN A 40 -19.76 1.10 23.48
N ALA A 41 -20.10 2.27 23.99
CA ALA A 41 -20.35 3.41 23.16
C ALA A 41 -18.99 3.76 22.57
N ALA A 42 -18.66 3.14 21.44
CA ALA A 42 -17.85 3.84 20.48
C ALA A 42 -18.58 5.17 20.25
N ASN A 43 -17.99 6.28 20.67
CA ASN A 43 -18.31 7.53 20.02
C ASN A 43 -17.77 7.36 18.60
N THR A 44 -18.57 6.76 17.72
CA THR A 44 -18.44 6.96 16.28
C THR A 44 -18.63 8.44 16.07
N TRP A 45 -17.52 9.18 16.03
CA TRP A 45 -17.53 10.49 15.44
C TRP A 45 -17.55 10.23 13.95
N ASP A 46 -18.74 10.28 13.36
CA ASP A 46 -18.85 10.21 11.91
C ASP A 46 -18.12 11.42 11.35
N ALA A 47 -17.10 11.13 10.54
CA ALA A 47 -16.64 12.06 9.56
C ALA A 47 -17.79 12.20 8.57
N GLY A 48 -18.47 13.34 8.56
CA GLY A 48 -19.27 13.68 7.39
C GLY A 48 -18.34 13.55 6.18
N GLY A 49 -18.71 12.73 5.19
CA GLY A 49 -17.86 12.48 4.02
C GLY A 49 -17.36 13.81 3.43
N SER A 50 -16.08 13.87 3.05
CA SER A 50 -15.31 15.05 2.60
C SER A 50 -14.43 15.81 3.63
N SER A 51 -14.26 15.35 4.88
CA SER A 51 -13.37 16.04 5.84
C SER A 51 -11.93 15.50 5.82
N GLN A 52 -10.94 16.36 5.56
CA GLN A 52 -9.51 16.08 5.84
C GLN A 52 -9.28 16.04 7.36
N TRP A 53 -8.57 15.02 7.82
CA TRP A 53 -8.16 14.92 9.23
C TRP A 53 -6.71 15.37 9.35
N TRP A 54 -6.47 16.40 10.15
CA TRP A 54 -5.12 16.89 10.41
C TRP A 54 -4.49 16.16 11.59
N PHE A 55 -3.18 16.11 11.58
CA PHE A 55 -2.40 15.44 12.60
C PHE A 55 -2.39 16.27 13.88
N ASP A 56 -3.19 15.88 14.89
CA ASP A 56 -3.16 16.53 16.19
C ASP A 56 -2.31 15.74 17.21
N PRO A 57 -1.04 16.12 17.43
CA PRO A 57 -0.18 15.47 18.42
C PRO A 57 -0.66 15.66 19.87
N VAL A 58 -1.53 16.64 20.14
CA VAL A 58 -2.14 16.85 21.47
C VAL A 58 -3.04 15.67 21.83
N ASN A 59 -3.76 15.12 20.85
CA ASN A 59 -4.71 14.02 21.08
C ASN A 59 -4.02 12.65 21.16
N TRP A 60 -2.80 12.52 20.64
CA TRP A 60 -2.08 11.23 20.63
C TRP A 60 -1.13 11.03 21.81
N SER A 61 -0.73 12.11 22.50
CA SER A 61 0.08 12.04 23.73
C SER A 61 -0.73 11.78 25.02
N LYS A 62 -2.07 11.76 24.92
CA LYS A 62 -2.99 11.39 26.00
C LYS A 62 -3.89 10.24 25.57
N GLU A 63 -3.37 9.02 25.44
CA GLU A 63 -4.10 7.73 25.45
C GLU A 63 -5.51 7.68 24.79
N VAL A 64 -5.83 8.56 23.84
CA VAL A 64 -7.20 8.85 23.38
C VAL A 64 -7.11 9.36 21.93
N LEU A 65 -6.73 8.48 21.01
CA LEU A 65 -7.63 7.86 20.03
C LEU A 65 -6.88 7.29 18.82
N PRO A 66 -7.46 6.24 18.19
CA PRO A 66 -8.70 5.57 18.59
C PRO A 66 -8.46 4.58 19.75
N PRO A 67 -9.48 4.26 20.55
CA PRO A 67 -9.38 4.08 22.00
C PRO A 67 -8.60 2.83 22.40
N ASN A 68 -7.58 3.01 23.23
CA ASN A 68 -7.14 1.99 24.19
C ASN A 68 -7.92 2.23 25.50
N ASN A 69 -8.39 1.15 26.09
CA ASN A 69 -9.31 1.07 27.20
C ASN A 69 -8.69 1.42 28.57
N ASP A 70 -8.10 2.60 28.77
CA ASP A 70 -7.57 3.04 30.08
C ASP A 70 -6.79 1.94 30.84
N ALA A 71 -6.17 1.00 30.10
CA ALA A 71 -5.40 -0.06 30.72
C ALA A 71 -4.09 0.61 31.12
N ALA A 72 -3.82 0.66 32.43
CA ALA A 72 -2.72 1.37 33.07
C ALA A 72 -1.28 0.97 32.61
N ASN A 73 -1.14 0.28 31.47
CA ASN A 73 0.07 -0.15 30.79
C ASN A 73 -0.05 -0.04 29.25
N ALA A 74 -0.84 0.90 28.71
CA ALA A 74 -0.96 1.12 27.27
C ALA A 74 0.38 1.62 26.69
N VAL A 75 1.10 0.75 26.01
CA VAL A 75 2.36 1.06 25.31
C VAL A 75 2.04 1.92 24.07
N GLY A 76 2.98 2.77 23.66
CA GLY A 76 2.85 3.92 22.74
C GLY A 76 2.48 3.62 21.27
N ASP A 77 1.71 2.58 21.01
CA ASP A 77 1.31 2.17 19.67
C ASP A 77 0.27 3.11 19.06
N LEU A 78 0.52 3.55 17.83
CA LEU A 78 -0.43 4.28 17.01
C LEU A 78 -1.32 3.33 16.20
N GLN A 79 -2.63 3.57 16.14
CA GLN A 79 -3.55 2.82 15.28
C GLN A 79 -4.47 3.74 14.47
N ILE A 80 -4.45 3.63 13.14
CA ILE A 80 -5.35 4.36 12.23
C ILE A 80 -6.41 3.41 11.70
N ASN A 81 -7.63 3.53 12.26
CA ASN A 81 -8.78 2.66 11.99
C ASN A 81 -10.08 3.43 11.69
N ILE A 82 -9.99 4.76 11.64
CA ILE A 82 -11.12 5.63 11.36
C ILE A 82 -11.28 5.61 9.84
N GLY A 83 -12.10 4.65 9.38
CA GLY A 83 -12.30 4.40 7.97
C GLY A 83 -12.65 5.68 7.22
N THR A 84 -12.06 5.86 6.05
CA THR A 84 -12.67 6.71 5.02
C THR A 84 -13.88 5.93 4.52
N PHE A 85 -15.08 6.49 4.60
CA PHE A 85 -16.27 5.80 4.10
C PHE A 85 -16.07 5.44 2.62
N THR A 86 -16.65 4.32 2.17
CA THR A 86 -16.63 3.91 0.76
C THR A 86 -17.15 5.05 -0.12
N GLY A 87 -16.24 5.73 -0.81
CA GLY A 87 -16.54 6.89 -1.67
C GLY A 87 -15.77 8.18 -1.36
N ASP A 88 -14.91 8.21 -0.34
CA ASP A 88 -14.18 9.44 0.01
C ASP A 88 -13.12 9.84 -1.05
N LEU A 89 -13.31 11.03 -1.60
CA LEU A 89 -12.39 11.76 -2.48
C LEU A 89 -11.36 12.60 -1.67
N GLY A 90 -11.17 12.30 -0.38
CA GLY A 90 -10.31 13.05 0.55
C GLY A 90 -8.92 12.43 0.75
N GLU A 91 -8.00 13.17 1.36
CA GLU A 91 -6.62 12.71 1.65
C GLU A 91 -6.50 11.78 2.88
N GLY A 92 -7.62 11.37 3.48
CA GLY A 92 -7.63 10.56 4.71
C GLY A 92 -7.12 11.34 5.93
N VAL A 93 -6.31 10.67 6.76
CA VAL A 93 -5.49 11.32 7.79
C VAL A 93 -4.30 12.00 7.12
N VAL A 94 -4.02 13.25 7.44
CA VAL A 94 -2.98 14.06 6.80
C VAL A 94 -1.97 14.49 7.85
N TYR A 95 -0.72 14.09 7.67
CA TYR A 95 0.43 14.62 8.39
C TYR A 95 1.12 15.68 7.53
N ASP A 96 0.93 16.95 7.88
CA ASP A 96 1.53 18.08 7.17
C ASP A 96 1.89 19.19 8.18
N PRO A 97 3.04 19.06 8.86
CA PRO A 97 3.42 19.95 9.95
C PRO A 97 3.60 21.41 9.52
N ALA A 98 3.79 21.67 8.22
CA ALA A 98 3.96 23.00 7.67
C ALA A 98 2.63 23.75 7.51
N ASN A 99 1.55 23.04 7.16
CA ASN A 99 0.25 23.63 6.88
C ASN A 99 -0.83 23.31 7.93
N ASP A 100 -0.51 22.43 8.88
CA ASP A 100 -1.42 22.02 9.94
C ASP A 100 -1.63 23.17 10.95
N PRO A 101 -2.88 23.65 11.13
CA PRO A 101 -3.18 24.76 12.03
C PRO A 101 -2.96 24.43 13.52
N PHE A 102 -2.89 23.15 13.88
CA PHE A 102 -2.69 22.65 15.24
C PHE A 102 -1.23 22.32 15.54
N PHE A 103 -0.37 22.16 14.53
CA PHE A 103 1.03 21.73 14.73
C PHE A 103 1.88 22.76 15.48
N ALA A 104 1.63 24.07 15.30
CA ALA A 104 2.32 25.09 16.10
C ALA A 104 2.03 24.95 17.61
N ALA A 105 0.85 24.48 17.99
CA ALA A 105 0.52 24.20 19.38
C ALA A 105 1.30 22.98 19.91
N ALA A 106 1.56 21.99 19.06
CA ALA A 106 2.33 20.80 19.38
C ALA A 106 3.73 21.08 19.91
N GLN A 107 4.43 22.02 19.27
CA GLN A 107 5.80 22.36 19.64
C GLN A 107 5.90 22.93 21.07
N GLY A 108 4.81 23.49 21.59
CA GLY A 108 4.73 24.01 22.95
C GLY A 108 4.39 22.98 24.03
N MET A 109 4.14 21.72 23.66
CA MET A 109 3.76 20.66 24.61
C MET A 109 4.96 20.00 25.28
N THR A 110 4.71 19.42 26.46
CA THR A 110 5.69 18.57 27.16
C THR A 110 5.42 17.11 26.79
N TYR A 111 6.43 16.43 26.24
CA TYR A 111 6.36 15.03 25.84
C TYR A 111 6.99 14.12 26.92
N PRO A 112 6.69 12.81 26.93
CA PRO A 112 7.28 11.87 27.87
C PRO A 112 8.81 11.93 27.86
N SER A 113 9.44 11.79 29.04
CA SER A 113 10.89 11.70 29.16
C SER A 113 11.38 10.39 28.58
N GLY A 114 11.65 10.37 27.27
CA GLY A 114 12.05 9.16 26.53
C GLY A 114 12.39 9.39 25.05
N GLY A 115 12.34 10.64 24.56
CA GLY A 115 12.71 10.95 23.16
C GLY A 115 11.54 11.10 22.20
N TYR A 116 10.30 10.90 22.65
CA TYR A 116 9.12 11.18 21.84
C TYR A 116 8.94 12.70 21.66
N GLY A 117 8.98 13.17 20.42
CA GLY A 117 8.65 14.55 20.03
C GLY A 117 7.47 14.56 19.07
N PRO A 118 7.07 15.73 18.51
CA PRO A 118 5.92 15.82 17.60
C PRO A 118 6.07 14.99 16.30
N GLN A 119 7.26 14.43 16.03
CA GLN A 119 7.60 13.72 14.81
C GLN A 119 8.23 12.34 15.07
N ILE A 120 8.19 11.84 16.31
CA ILE A 120 8.80 10.55 16.70
C ILE A 120 7.71 9.65 17.27
N PHE A 121 7.44 8.53 16.59
CA PHE A 121 6.47 7.52 16.97
C PHE A 121 7.15 6.24 17.44
N ASP A 122 6.46 5.45 18.26
CA ASP A 122 6.92 4.12 18.68
C ASP A 122 6.60 3.11 17.57
N ASN A 123 5.39 2.53 17.59
CA ASN A 123 4.85 1.68 16.53
C ASN A 123 3.67 2.36 15.81
N MET A 124 3.39 1.96 14.56
CA MET A 124 2.16 2.34 13.85
C MET A 124 1.46 1.18 13.16
N TYR A 125 0.13 1.14 13.30
CA TYR A 125 -0.76 0.20 12.63
C TYR A 125 -1.81 0.93 11.82
N ILE A 126 -2.02 0.53 10.57
CA ILE A 126 -3.12 1.02 9.74
C ILE A 126 -4.04 -0.14 9.38
N SER A 127 -5.34 0.06 9.57
CA SER A 127 -6.38 -0.93 9.28
C SER A 127 -6.27 -2.24 10.08
N ARG A 128 -5.93 -2.21 11.37
CA ARG A 128 -5.85 -3.41 12.23
C ARG A 128 -7.20 -3.74 12.87
N ASN A 129 -7.66 -4.99 12.83
CA ASN A 129 -8.93 -5.40 13.49
C ASN A 129 -10.13 -4.52 13.07
N THR A 130 -10.21 -4.21 11.77
CA THR A 130 -11.29 -3.47 11.14
C THR A 130 -11.47 -3.95 9.70
N THR A 131 -12.68 -3.82 9.16
CA THR A 131 -12.98 -4.10 7.73
C THR A 131 -12.98 -2.83 6.88
N PHE A 132 -12.65 -1.68 7.46
CA PHE A 132 -12.62 -0.41 6.75
C PHE A 132 -11.29 -0.21 6.00
N SER A 133 -11.38 0.50 4.88
CA SER A 133 -10.20 1.04 4.21
C SER A 133 -9.73 2.31 4.94
N ASN A 134 -8.43 2.41 5.22
CA ASN A 134 -7.84 3.59 5.86
C ASN A 134 -6.70 4.15 5.01
N LEU A 135 -6.58 5.48 4.98
CA LEU A 135 -5.57 6.22 4.24
C LEU A 135 -4.87 7.22 5.16
N LEU A 136 -3.54 7.23 5.11
CA LEU A 136 -2.69 8.27 5.69
C LEU A 136 -1.89 8.95 4.56
N THR A 137 -1.91 10.27 4.50
CA THR A 137 -1.13 11.11 3.59
C THR A 137 -0.07 11.86 4.37
N ILE A 138 1.18 11.80 3.91
CA ILE A 138 2.35 12.37 4.58
C ILE A 138 2.96 13.44 3.68
N LYS A 139 3.15 14.64 4.24
CA LYS A 139 3.70 15.83 3.56
C LYS A 139 4.87 16.46 4.32
N GLY A 140 5.43 15.76 5.31
CA GLY A 140 6.55 16.26 6.11
C GLY A 140 7.29 15.15 6.84
N ASP A 141 8.23 15.53 7.71
CA ASP A 141 9.16 14.60 8.31
C ASP A 141 8.54 13.80 9.47
N ILE A 142 8.65 12.47 9.40
CA ILE A 142 8.24 11.50 10.40
C ILE A 142 9.37 10.50 10.65
N ASN A 143 9.63 10.23 11.93
CA ASN A 143 10.52 9.17 12.37
C ASN A 143 9.77 8.19 13.27
N PHE A 144 10.11 6.92 13.16
CA PHE A 144 9.63 5.86 14.02
C PHE A 144 10.80 5.26 14.80
N ILE A 145 10.55 4.81 16.01
CA ILE A 145 11.54 4.09 16.82
C ILE A 145 11.45 2.60 16.48
N ASP A 146 10.22 2.08 16.45
CA ASP A 146 9.89 0.69 16.18
C ASP A 146 9.06 0.55 14.89
N GLY A 147 8.50 -0.63 14.66
CA GLY A 147 7.94 -1.04 13.38
C GLY A 147 6.61 -0.41 12.96
N ILE A 148 6.32 -0.55 11.67
CA ILE A 148 5.06 -0.10 11.05
C ILE A 148 4.39 -1.28 10.35
N VAL A 149 3.07 -1.39 10.49
CA VAL A 149 2.27 -2.34 9.70
C VAL A 149 1.13 -1.62 9.00
N ILE A 150 1.09 -1.70 7.67
CA ILE A 150 0.00 -1.17 6.85
C ILE A 150 -0.86 -2.32 6.36
N GLY A 151 -2.16 -2.26 6.66
CA GLY A 151 -3.10 -3.29 6.22
C GLY A 151 -2.91 -4.57 7.02
N ARG A 152 -3.14 -4.52 8.33
CA ARG A 152 -3.03 -5.69 9.22
C ARG A 152 -4.32 -6.53 9.21
N SER A 153 -4.35 -7.75 9.73
CA SER A 153 -5.57 -8.60 9.70
C SER A 153 -6.83 -7.90 10.22
N SER A 154 -7.96 -8.14 9.54
CA SER A 154 -9.24 -7.42 9.73
C SER A 154 -10.00 -7.76 11.03
N GLY A 155 -9.63 -8.82 11.74
CA GLY A 155 -10.40 -9.37 12.86
C GLY A 155 -11.47 -10.37 12.46
N VAL A 156 -11.79 -10.49 11.17
CA VAL A 156 -12.82 -11.39 10.65
C VAL A 156 -12.20 -12.34 9.64
N ASP A 157 -12.31 -13.64 9.91
CA ASP A 157 -11.70 -14.67 9.07
C ASP A 157 -12.18 -14.60 7.62
N GLY A 158 -11.24 -14.73 6.67
CA GLY A 158 -11.50 -14.59 5.24
C GLY A 158 -11.90 -13.19 4.74
N VAL A 159 -12.06 -12.20 5.63
CA VAL A 159 -12.37 -10.82 5.24
C VAL A 159 -11.09 -10.01 5.15
N ALA A 160 -10.89 -9.37 4.00
CA ALA A 160 -9.78 -8.47 3.78
C ALA A 160 -10.04 -7.08 4.37
N THR A 161 -8.97 -6.41 4.74
CA THR A 161 -8.95 -4.98 5.04
C THR A 161 -7.84 -4.30 4.26
N THR A 162 -7.95 -2.99 4.04
CA THR A 162 -7.02 -2.26 3.18
C THR A 162 -6.46 -1.07 3.93
N GLY A 163 -5.14 -1.01 4.11
CA GLY A 163 -4.43 0.17 4.59
C GLY A 163 -3.64 0.80 3.44
N ARG A 164 -3.57 2.13 3.40
CA ARG A 164 -2.74 2.85 2.45
C ARG A 164 -2.00 4.00 3.11
N ILE A 165 -0.73 4.19 2.75
CA ILE A 165 0.01 5.42 2.97
C ILE A 165 0.36 6.04 1.62
N ASN A 166 0.19 7.36 1.51
CA ASN A 166 0.74 8.18 0.43
C ASN A 166 1.81 9.10 1.03
N GLN A 167 3.08 8.92 0.68
CA GLN A 167 4.15 9.87 1.01
C GLN A 167 4.32 10.85 -0.14
N LEU A 168 3.95 12.11 0.06
CA LEU A 168 4.06 13.16 -0.96
C LEU A 168 5.36 13.95 -0.85
N SER A 169 5.92 14.07 0.36
CA SER A 169 7.17 14.77 0.64
C SER A 169 7.67 14.47 2.06
N GLY A 170 8.86 14.99 2.38
CA GLY A 170 9.47 14.88 3.70
C GLY A 170 10.25 13.57 3.91
N VAL A 171 10.84 13.43 5.09
CA VAL A 171 11.57 12.23 5.49
C VAL A 171 10.62 11.25 6.18
N PHE A 172 10.59 10.00 5.76
CA PHE A 172 9.93 8.91 6.46
C PHE A 172 10.98 7.88 6.87
N SER A 173 11.24 7.75 8.17
CA SER A 173 12.37 6.94 8.66
C SER A 173 11.94 5.94 9.74
N ILE A 174 12.34 4.69 9.56
CA ILE A 174 12.25 3.60 10.54
C ILE A 174 13.65 2.98 10.64
N PRO A 175 14.59 3.58 11.38
CA PRO A 175 16.01 3.29 11.21
C PRO A 175 16.43 1.89 11.66
N ASN A 176 15.74 1.28 12.64
CA ASN A 176 16.19 0.05 13.31
C ASN A 176 15.19 -1.10 13.32
N ASP A 177 14.05 -0.97 12.61
CA ASP A 177 12.96 -1.93 12.74
C ASP A 177 12.29 -2.26 11.40
N GLU A 178 11.26 -3.10 11.47
CA GLU A 178 10.51 -3.64 10.35
C GLU A 178 9.45 -2.69 9.81
N PHE A 179 9.29 -2.73 8.49
CA PHE A 179 8.14 -2.15 7.81
C PHE A 179 7.37 -3.25 7.10
N ASP A 180 6.20 -3.60 7.64
CA ASP A 180 5.28 -4.56 7.06
C ASP A 180 4.21 -3.90 6.20
N LEU A 181 4.12 -4.34 4.96
CA LEU A 181 2.94 -4.18 4.11
C LEU A 181 2.17 -5.48 4.10
N ALA A 182 0.87 -5.41 4.39
CA ALA A 182 0.03 -6.58 4.55
C ALA A 182 0.64 -7.55 5.59
N GLY A 183 0.71 -7.17 6.87
CA GLY A 183 1.17 -8.05 7.94
C GLY A 183 0.02 -8.86 8.59
N ALA A 184 0.23 -10.16 8.83
CA ALA A 184 -0.75 -10.98 9.54
C ALA A 184 -0.78 -10.66 11.06
N ASP A 185 -1.98 -10.60 11.68
CA ASP A 185 -2.10 -10.38 13.12
C ASP A 185 -2.27 -11.69 13.89
N THR A 186 -1.30 -12.02 14.74
CA THR A 186 -1.36 -13.23 15.57
C THR A 186 -2.49 -13.18 16.61
N SER A 187 -3.02 -12.00 16.94
CA SER A 187 -4.17 -11.88 17.85
C SER A 187 -5.53 -11.89 17.16
N ASN A 188 -5.60 -11.66 15.84
CA ASN A 188 -6.85 -11.38 15.12
C ASN A 188 -6.91 -12.14 13.78
N ALA A 189 -8.03 -12.77 13.46
CA ALA A 189 -8.18 -13.48 12.19
C ALA A 189 -8.32 -12.49 11.01
N GLY A 190 -8.26 -12.99 9.78
CA GLY A 190 -8.54 -12.20 8.58
C GLY A 190 -7.32 -11.80 7.77
N ILE A 191 -7.58 -11.15 6.64
CA ILE A 191 -6.59 -10.85 5.60
C ILE A 191 -6.24 -9.37 5.64
N GLY A 192 -4.96 -9.04 5.66
CA GLY A 192 -4.48 -7.66 5.59
C GLY A 192 -3.97 -7.32 4.20
N ASN A 193 -4.44 -6.22 3.59
CA ASN A 193 -3.88 -5.67 2.34
C ASN A 193 -3.26 -4.30 2.64
N GLY A 194 -2.00 -4.10 2.24
CA GLY A 194 -1.27 -2.87 2.52
C GLY A 194 -0.72 -2.24 1.25
N THR A 195 -0.93 -0.94 1.08
CA THR A 195 -0.32 -0.14 0.02
C THR A 195 0.57 0.95 0.60
N TYR A 196 1.80 1.05 0.10
CA TYR A 196 2.62 2.24 0.26
C TYR A 196 2.83 2.90 -1.09
N ASP A 197 2.50 4.18 -1.20
CA ASP A 197 2.61 4.98 -2.42
C ASP A 197 3.62 6.11 -2.16
N TYR A 198 4.84 5.90 -2.61
CA TYR A 198 5.94 6.86 -2.52
C TYR A 198 5.88 7.83 -3.70
N ARG A 199 5.65 9.11 -3.44
CA ARG A 199 5.58 10.19 -4.43
C ARG A 199 6.64 11.29 -4.28
N GLY A 200 7.51 11.20 -3.28
CA GLY A 200 8.62 12.12 -3.07
C GLY A 200 9.11 12.18 -1.63
N GLY A 201 10.26 12.84 -1.42
CA GLY A 201 10.91 12.92 -0.12
C GLY A 201 11.99 11.85 0.06
N THR A 202 12.25 11.39 1.27
CA THR A 202 13.14 10.24 1.51
C THR A 202 12.41 9.18 2.31
N LEU A 203 12.69 7.93 2.00
CA LEU A 203 12.20 6.77 2.75
C LEU A 203 13.40 5.92 3.16
N ASP A 204 13.60 5.78 4.47
CA ASP A 204 14.62 4.94 5.08
C ASP A 204 13.99 3.87 5.95
N ILE A 205 14.26 2.59 5.66
CA ILE A 205 13.72 1.44 6.40
C ILE A 205 14.86 0.52 6.83
N GLY A 206 15.06 0.37 8.13
CA GLY A 206 16.14 -0.43 8.69
C GLY A 206 17.54 0.09 8.34
N ALA A 207 17.72 1.37 8.06
CA ALA A 207 18.98 1.94 7.54
C ALA A 207 20.25 1.60 8.36
N THR A 208 20.10 1.27 9.66
CA THR A 208 21.20 0.85 10.54
C THR A 208 21.22 -0.66 10.84
N GLY A 209 20.45 -1.44 10.09
CA GLY A 209 20.21 -2.87 10.26
C GLY A 209 18.75 -3.16 10.65
N GLY A 210 18.32 -4.41 10.47
CA GLY A 210 16.97 -4.85 10.82
C GLY A 210 16.33 -5.69 9.70
N PRO A 211 15.05 -6.07 9.83
CA PRO A 211 14.34 -6.88 8.83
C PRO A 211 13.98 -6.12 7.55
N GLY A 212 14.09 -4.79 7.58
CA GLY A 212 13.77 -3.91 6.45
C GLY A 212 12.29 -3.95 6.07
N LEU A 213 12.02 -3.85 4.76
CA LEU A 213 10.68 -3.90 4.19
C LEU A 213 10.25 -5.35 4.00
N ARG A 214 9.12 -5.73 4.59
CA ARG A 214 8.47 -7.03 4.37
C ARG A 214 7.10 -6.85 3.75
N MET A 215 6.82 -7.62 2.72
CA MET A 215 5.57 -7.53 1.97
C MET A 215 4.83 -8.86 2.01
N SER A 216 3.56 -8.81 2.39
CA SER A 216 2.70 -9.98 2.61
C SER A 216 3.32 -10.95 3.64
N HIS A 217 3.84 -10.40 4.74
CA HIS A 217 4.43 -11.20 5.82
C HIS A 217 3.34 -11.94 6.58
N GLY A 218 3.33 -13.27 6.48
CA GLY A 218 2.48 -14.15 7.26
C GLY A 218 3.08 -14.49 8.63
N SER A 219 2.39 -15.33 9.41
CA SER A 219 2.89 -15.82 10.69
C SER A 219 2.57 -17.30 10.91
N ASN A 220 3.53 -18.01 11.53
CA ASN A 220 3.35 -19.37 12.05
C ASN A 220 2.66 -19.40 13.42
N SER A 221 2.48 -18.24 14.04
CA SER A 221 1.91 -18.16 15.37
C SER A 221 0.45 -18.58 15.34
N THR A 222 0.04 -19.21 16.45
CA THR A 222 -1.35 -19.60 16.63
C THR A 222 -2.17 -18.37 16.97
N ASN A 223 -3.28 -18.18 16.27
CA ASN A 223 -4.26 -17.17 16.60
C ASN A 223 -4.80 -17.42 18.01
N GLY A 224 -4.64 -16.44 18.90
CA GLY A 224 -5.03 -16.59 20.31
C GLY A 224 -6.53 -16.84 20.53
N THR A 225 -7.37 -16.52 19.55
CA THR A 225 -8.84 -16.69 19.59
C THR A 225 -9.28 -18.01 18.97
N THR A 226 -8.77 -18.37 17.79
CA THR A 226 -9.21 -19.58 17.08
C THR A 226 -8.37 -20.82 17.40
N GLY A 227 -7.15 -20.65 17.92
CA GLY A 227 -6.22 -21.77 18.14
C GLY A 227 -5.62 -22.33 16.84
N GLU A 228 -5.81 -21.63 15.71
CA GLU A 228 -5.28 -22.00 14.40
C GLU A 228 -4.17 -21.04 13.97
N ALA A 229 -3.18 -21.50 13.20
CA ALA A 229 -2.09 -20.65 12.74
C ALA A 229 -2.58 -19.49 11.87
N THR A 230 -2.03 -18.29 12.03
CA THR A 230 -2.51 -17.07 11.35
C THR A 230 -2.34 -17.14 9.83
N GLY A 231 -1.27 -17.80 9.36
CA GLY A 231 -1.03 -18.08 7.95
C GLY A 231 -0.48 -16.88 7.17
N ALA A 232 -0.57 -16.95 5.84
CA ALA A 232 -0.14 -15.90 4.93
C ALA A 232 -1.07 -14.68 5.00
N SER A 233 -0.47 -13.50 4.82
CA SER A 233 -1.22 -12.26 4.72
C SER A 233 -1.72 -12.00 3.29
N GLY A 234 -2.42 -10.88 3.08
CA GLY A 234 -3.06 -10.54 1.81
C GLY A 234 -2.12 -9.96 0.77
N ILE A 235 -2.59 -8.92 0.07
CA ILE A 235 -1.87 -8.26 -1.01
C ILE A 235 -1.09 -7.06 -0.44
N ALA A 236 0.23 -7.10 -0.55
CA ALA A 236 1.10 -5.95 -0.34
C ALA A 236 1.40 -5.28 -1.69
N ARG A 237 1.35 -3.95 -1.72
CA ARG A 237 1.70 -3.15 -2.90
C ARG A 237 2.61 -2.00 -2.51
N PHE A 238 3.75 -1.90 -3.17
CA PHE A 238 4.66 -0.79 -3.01
C PHE A 238 4.76 -0.06 -4.35
N ILE A 239 4.34 1.20 -4.38
CA ILE A 239 4.34 2.05 -5.58
C ILE A 239 5.47 3.07 -5.43
N VAL A 240 6.34 3.13 -6.44
CA VAL A 240 7.49 4.03 -6.49
C VAL A 240 7.30 5.00 -7.66
N HIS A 241 7.14 6.27 -7.34
CA HIS A 241 7.24 7.36 -8.31
C HIS A 241 8.66 7.93 -8.41
N ASN A 242 8.96 8.58 -9.53
CA ASN A 242 10.22 9.23 -9.81
C ASN A 242 10.04 10.75 -10.02
N PRO A 243 9.56 11.48 -8.99
CA PRO A 243 9.29 12.90 -9.15
C PRO A 243 10.60 13.67 -9.38
N ASN A 244 10.49 14.86 -9.97
CA ASN A 244 11.63 15.79 -10.09
C ASN A 244 12.16 16.29 -8.73
N SER A 245 11.39 16.11 -7.65
CA SER A 245 11.92 16.30 -6.30
C SER A 245 12.98 15.22 -6.04
N GLY A 246 14.15 15.66 -5.59
CA GLY A 246 15.17 14.73 -5.08
C GLY A 246 14.62 13.85 -3.95
N GLY A 247 15.34 12.78 -3.65
CA GLY A 247 14.91 11.80 -2.67
C GLY A 247 15.54 10.44 -2.87
N TYR A 248 15.08 9.45 -2.12
CA TYR A 248 15.36 8.03 -2.36
C TYR A 248 14.37 7.15 -1.61
N VAL A 249 14.33 5.88 -2.03
CA VAL A 249 13.70 4.80 -1.31
C VAL A 249 14.78 3.78 -0.96
N ARG A 250 15.02 3.57 0.34
CA ARG A 250 16.07 2.71 0.84
C ARG A 250 15.53 1.77 1.90
N SER A 251 15.89 0.51 1.80
CA SER A 251 15.61 -0.48 2.83
C SER A 251 16.74 -1.48 2.95
N PHE A 252 17.14 -1.77 4.18
CA PHE A 252 18.26 -2.68 4.45
C PHE A 252 18.06 -4.05 3.81
N ASP A 253 16.94 -4.68 4.12
CA ASP A 253 16.44 -5.90 3.47
C ASP A 253 15.09 -5.60 2.83
N VAL A 254 14.81 -6.23 1.70
CA VAL A 254 13.50 -6.20 1.06
C VAL A 254 13.03 -7.63 0.86
N ALA A 255 11.90 -8.01 1.45
CA ALA A 255 11.41 -9.38 1.40
C ALA A 255 9.94 -9.45 1.00
N VAL A 256 9.64 -10.06 -0.15
CA VAL A 256 8.28 -10.34 -0.62
C VAL A 256 7.85 -11.76 -0.28
N ALA A 257 6.58 -11.91 0.13
CA ALA A 257 5.96 -13.17 0.48
C ALA A 257 6.79 -13.93 1.53
N SER A 258 7.24 -13.18 2.54
CA SER A 258 8.26 -13.57 3.52
C SER A 258 7.83 -14.68 4.49
N TYR A 259 6.60 -15.19 4.37
CA TYR A 259 6.15 -16.39 5.07
C TYR A 259 5.37 -17.32 4.12
N ALA A 260 5.66 -18.62 4.19
CA ALA A 260 5.14 -19.60 3.23
C ALA A 260 3.80 -20.23 3.61
N GLY A 261 3.21 -19.85 4.74
CA GLY A 261 2.02 -20.54 5.26
C GLY A 261 2.38 -21.63 6.26
N VAL A 262 1.39 -22.42 6.66
CA VAL A 262 1.60 -23.50 7.63
C VAL A 262 2.17 -24.69 6.87
N ALA A 263 3.13 -25.41 7.44
CA ALA A 263 3.66 -26.58 6.74
C ALA A 263 2.54 -27.62 6.53
N VAL A 264 2.31 -28.08 5.29
CA VAL A 264 1.28 -29.09 4.91
C VAL A 264 1.35 -30.34 5.79
N ALA A 265 2.56 -30.70 6.22
CA ALA A 265 2.79 -31.84 7.10
C ALA A 265 2.12 -31.71 8.47
N THR A 266 1.72 -30.50 8.87
CA THR A 266 1.17 -30.18 10.20
C THR A 266 -0.36 -30.19 10.22
N ASP A 267 -1.03 -29.89 9.10
CA ASP A 267 -2.50 -29.76 9.01
C ASP A 267 -3.16 -30.74 8.03
N GLY A 268 -2.38 -31.45 7.19
CA GLY A 268 -2.88 -32.50 6.31
C GLY A 268 -3.46 -32.01 4.98
N GLY A 269 -3.20 -30.77 4.57
CA GLY A 269 -3.56 -30.26 3.24
C GLY A 269 -3.49 -28.73 3.13
N THR A 270 -3.67 -28.20 1.91
CA THR A 270 -3.75 -26.74 1.70
C THR A 270 -4.95 -26.16 2.44
N THR A 271 -4.70 -25.24 3.37
CA THR A 271 -5.73 -24.53 4.12
C THR A 271 -6.09 -23.21 3.44
N ILE A 272 -7.20 -22.59 3.86
CA ILE A 272 -7.56 -21.23 3.44
C ILE A 272 -6.54 -20.17 3.90
N ARG A 273 -5.52 -20.56 4.68
CA ARG A 273 -4.52 -19.68 5.29
C ARG A 273 -3.16 -19.79 4.62
N ASP A 274 -2.98 -20.75 3.73
CA ASP A 274 -1.77 -20.84 2.92
C ASP A 274 -1.79 -19.76 1.83
N PRO A 275 -0.60 -19.27 1.42
CA PRO A 275 -0.53 -18.32 0.33
C PRO A 275 -1.04 -19.00 -0.95
N ASP A 276 -1.90 -18.32 -1.68
CA ASP A 276 -2.51 -18.83 -2.92
C ASP A 276 -1.94 -18.14 -4.16
N GLY A 277 -1.08 -17.14 -3.97
CA GLY A 277 -0.46 -16.36 -5.04
C GLY A 277 -1.43 -15.44 -5.77
N VAL A 278 -2.67 -15.28 -5.28
CA VAL A 278 -3.73 -14.48 -5.89
C VAL A 278 -4.30 -13.45 -4.92
N THR A 279 -4.77 -13.90 -3.76
CA THR A 279 -5.34 -13.07 -2.70
C THR A 279 -4.48 -13.04 -1.44
N ARG A 280 -3.57 -14.01 -1.28
CA ARG A 280 -2.64 -14.13 -0.16
C ARG A 280 -1.23 -14.46 -0.63
N GLY A 281 -0.23 -13.98 0.11
CA GLY A 281 1.18 -14.19 -0.23
C GLY A 281 1.59 -13.44 -1.50
N VAL A 282 0.97 -12.29 -1.77
CA VAL A 282 1.22 -11.48 -2.96
C VAL A 282 1.91 -10.19 -2.58
N GLY A 283 3.09 -9.92 -3.13
CA GLY A 283 3.70 -8.60 -3.10
C GLY A 283 3.87 -8.04 -4.50
N ILE A 284 3.46 -6.80 -4.70
CA ILE A 284 3.50 -6.10 -5.99
C ILE A 284 4.41 -4.89 -5.84
N PHE A 285 5.48 -4.84 -6.62
CA PHE A 285 6.24 -3.62 -6.84
C PHE A 285 5.74 -2.95 -8.12
N GLU A 286 5.30 -1.70 -7.98
CA GLU A 286 4.85 -0.87 -9.08
C GLU A 286 5.83 0.30 -9.24
N PHE A 287 6.49 0.37 -10.39
CA PHE A 287 7.40 1.47 -10.73
C PHE A 287 6.75 2.37 -11.75
N HIS A 288 6.69 3.67 -11.45
CA HIS A 288 6.25 4.69 -12.39
C HIS A 288 7.47 5.26 -13.10
N TYR A 289 7.46 5.13 -14.42
CA TYR A 289 8.39 5.81 -15.30
C TYR A 289 7.89 7.24 -15.53
N GLU A 290 8.63 8.19 -14.99
CA GLU A 290 8.37 9.62 -15.09
C GLU A 290 9.69 10.39 -14.99
N ASN A 291 9.76 11.55 -15.66
CA ASN A 291 10.98 12.36 -15.72
C ASN A 291 12.20 11.59 -16.28
N GLY A 292 11.97 10.72 -17.26
CA GLY A 292 12.96 10.04 -18.07
C GLY A 292 13.52 8.75 -17.49
N GLN A 293 13.06 8.33 -16.30
CA GLN A 293 13.60 7.19 -15.56
C GLN A 293 12.55 6.63 -14.56
N THR A 294 12.89 5.55 -13.87
CA THR A 294 12.30 5.18 -12.58
C THR A 294 13.23 5.59 -11.44
N ARG A 295 12.76 5.48 -10.20
CA ARG A 295 13.60 5.60 -9.00
C ARG A 295 13.98 4.21 -8.50
N PRO A 296 15.24 3.77 -8.62
CA PRO A 296 15.64 2.45 -8.13
C PRO A 296 15.52 2.39 -6.61
N PHE A 297 15.07 1.24 -6.11
CA PHE A 297 15.07 0.92 -4.70
C PHE A 297 16.50 0.58 -4.26
N GLN A 298 17.03 1.26 -3.25
CA GLN A 298 18.37 1.02 -2.73
C GLN A 298 18.32 -0.04 -1.63
N VAL A 299 18.96 -1.19 -1.86
CA VAL A 299 18.95 -2.37 -1.00
C VAL A 299 20.38 -2.74 -0.60
N PRO A 300 20.90 -2.23 0.54
CA PRO A 300 22.25 -2.50 0.98
C PRO A 300 22.59 -3.97 1.21
N HIS A 301 21.60 -4.81 1.57
CA HIS A 301 21.81 -6.21 1.94
C HIS A 301 20.99 -7.15 1.06
N ASN A 302 19.87 -7.72 1.52
CA ASN A 302 19.19 -8.77 0.75
C ASN A 302 17.90 -8.29 0.08
N LEU A 303 17.76 -8.66 -1.20
CA LEU A 303 16.50 -8.60 -1.92
C LEU A 303 15.94 -10.02 -2.05
N SER A 304 15.00 -10.38 -1.18
CA SER A 304 14.29 -11.65 -1.23
C SER A 304 12.97 -11.49 -1.99
N ILE A 305 12.93 -11.96 -3.23
CA ILE A 305 11.75 -11.95 -4.09
C ILE A 305 11.48 -13.37 -4.56
N ASN A 306 10.27 -13.84 -4.28
CA ASN A 306 9.89 -15.22 -4.45
C ASN A 306 8.58 -15.31 -5.26
N ASN A 307 8.64 -16.05 -6.34
CA ASN A 307 7.47 -16.44 -7.10
C ASN A 307 7.46 -17.97 -7.26
N GLY A 308 6.30 -18.58 -7.01
CA GLY A 308 6.07 -20.00 -7.24
C GLY A 308 5.64 -20.78 -6.01
N PHE A 309 5.65 -22.11 -6.16
CA PHE A 309 5.16 -23.06 -5.18
C PHE A 309 6.22 -23.38 -4.13
N ASP A 310 5.87 -23.24 -2.85
CA ASP A 310 6.69 -23.70 -1.74
C ASP A 310 6.30 -25.13 -1.37
N ALA A 311 7.18 -26.08 -1.67
CA ALA A 311 6.93 -27.50 -1.38
C ALA A 311 6.84 -27.84 0.12
N ALA A 312 7.42 -27.01 1.01
CA ALA A 312 7.36 -27.24 2.45
C ALA A 312 5.99 -26.90 3.03
N THR A 313 5.29 -25.92 2.43
CA THR A 313 3.99 -25.42 2.92
C THR A 313 2.83 -25.63 1.98
N GLY A 314 3.07 -26.10 0.75
CA GLY A 314 2.04 -26.34 -0.24
C GLY A 314 1.37 -25.06 -0.75
N GLY A 315 1.90 -23.88 -0.40
CA GLY A 315 1.38 -22.58 -0.80
C GLY A 315 2.09 -22.03 -2.03
N THR A 316 1.42 -21.14 -2.76
CA THR A 316 1.99 -20.38 -3.88
C THR A 316 2.29 -18.96 -3.43
N ARG A 317 3.54 -18.53 -3.55
CA ARG A 317 3.99 -17.15 -3.34
C ARG A 317 4.04 -16.40 -4.66
N SER A 318 3.79 -15.08 -4.64
CA SER A 318 3.80 -14.28 -5.85
C SER A 318 4.43 -12.91 -5.61
N SER A 319 5.66 -12.75 -6.09
CA SER A 319 6.30 -11.45 -6.26
C SER A 319 6.00 -10.94 -7.65
N ARG A 320 5.44 -9.73 -7.76
CA ARG A 320 4.97 -9.17 -9.03
C ARG A 320 5.64 -7.84 -9.33
N LEU A 321 5.91 -7.63 -10.61
CA LEU A 321 6.40 -6.38 -11.16
C LEU A 321 5.30 -5.74 -12.01
N GLU A 322 5.07 -4.46 -11.77
CA GLU A 322 4.23 -3.59 -12.57
C GLU A 322 5.03 -2.36 -12.99
N LEU A 323 5.06 -2.08 -14.29
CA LEU A 323 5.68 -0.89 -14.85
C LEU A 323 4.58 0.00 -15.43
N VAL A 324 4.45 1.21 -14.88
CA VAL A 324 3.47 2.21 -15.31
C VAL A 324 4.23 3.34 -15.99
N LEU A 325 3.80 3.75 -17.18
CA LEU A 325 4.42 4.86 -17.90
C LEU A 325 3.56 6.11 -17.75
N SER A 326 4.10 7.16 -17.13
CA SER A 326 3.47 8.48 -17.07
C SER A 326 3.83 9.37 -18.25
N GLU A 327 4.84 8.96 -19.02
CA GLU A 327 5.31 9.61 -20.24
C GLU A 327 5.95 8.59 -21.20
N ALA A 328 6.26 9.03 -22.42
CA ALA A 328 6.93 8.18 -23.41
C ALA A 328 8.36 7.86 -22.97
N ALA A 329 8.74 6.57 -23.00
CA ALA A 329 10.08 6.13 -22.61
C ALA A 329 11.18 6.45 -23.64
N CYS A 330 10.78 6.85 -24.85
CA CYS A 330 11.64 7.42 -25.88
C CYS A 330 10.79 8.17 -26.93
N THR A 331 11.42 8.88 -27.86
CA THR A 331 10.70 9.66 -28.88
C THR A 331 10.53 8.90 -30.20
N GLY A 332 9.28 8.78 -30.67
CA GLY A 332 8.91 8.15 -31.94
C GLY A 332 8.54 6.66 -31.83
N ALA A 333 7.78 6.14 -32.81
CA ALA A 333 7.58 4.69 -32.94
C ALA A 333 8.88 4.03 -33.44
N ALA A 334 9.20 2.82 -32.97
CA ALA A 334 10.46 2.11 -33.23
C ALA A 334 11.72 2.77 -32.63
N CYS A 335 11.56 3.45 -31.49
CA CYS A 335 12.68 3.88 -30.66
C CYS A 335 13.06 2.80 -29.65
N VAL A 336 14.30 2.84 -29.14
CA VAL A 336 14.72 2.01 -28.02
C VAL A 336 14.46 2.83 -26.75
N PRO A 337 13.63 2.35 -25.80
CA PRO A 337 13.38 3.06 -24.56
C PRO A 337 14.66 3.13 -23.72
N ASN A 338 14.73 4.10 -22.80
CA ASN A 338 15.84 4.19 -21.86
C ASN A 338 15.92 2.92 -20.99
N ASP A 339 17.14 2.56 -20.59
CA ASP A 339 17.37 1.52 -19.58
C ASP A 339 16.83 1.99 -18.23
N ILE A 340 16.30 1.07 -17.43
CA ILE A 340 15.56 1.34 -16.20
C ILE A 340 16.19 0.56 -15.05
N GLY A 341 16.48 1.23 -13.93
CA GLY A 341 16.91 0.57 -12.70
C GLY A 341 15.71 0.32 -11.79
N LEU A 342 15.54 -0.91 -11.29
CA LEU A 342 14.45 -1.25 -10.38
C LEU A 342 14.97 -1.39 -8.95
N PHE A 343 16.01 -2.19 -8.76
CA PHE A 343 16.64 -2.43 -7.46
C PHE A 343 18.15 -2.40 -7.62
N ASP A 344 18.81 -1.53 -6.85
CA ASP A 344 20.25 -1.60 -6.61
C ASP A 344 20.45 -2.47 -5.36
N VAL A 345 20.99 -3.67 -5.56
CA VAL A 345 21.25 -4.66 -4.51
C VAL A 345 22.74 -4.70 -4.26
N ASP A 346 23.12 -4.75 -2.98
CA ASP A 346 24.48 -4.41 -2.52
C ASP A 346 24.74 -2.90 -2.58
N PHE A 347 23.69 -2.09 -2.41
CA PHE A 347 23.84 -0.63 -2.39
C PHE A 347 24.93 -0.21 -1.39
N GLY A 348 25.92 0.53 -1.90
CA GLY A 348 27.08 1.01 -1.15
C GLY A 348 28.21 -0.02 -0.97
N GLY A 349 28.04 -1.27 -1.42
CA GLY A 349 29.05 -2.33 -1.41
C GLY A 349 29.47 -2.81 -0.02
N ILE A 350 28.60 -2.61 0.99
CA ILE A 350 28.95 -2.85 2.40
C ILE A 350 28.64 -4.30 2.81
N PHE A 351 27.53 -4.88 2.33
CA PHE A 351 27.01 -6.14 2.86
C PHE A 351 27.03 -7.31 1.87
N SER A 352 27.67 -7.16 0.70
CA SER A 352 27.70 -8.19 -0.35
C SER A 352 26.29 -8.67 -0.66
N GLY A 353 25.41 -7.70 -0.95
CA GLY A 353 23.99 -7.92 -1.13
C GLY A 353 23.68 -9.04 -2.12
N SER A 354 22.56 -9.73 -1.88
CA SER A 354 22.16 -10.88 -2.68
C SER A 354 20.68 -10.84 -3.04
N ILE A 355 20.39 -11.20 -4.29
CA ILE A 355 19.04 -11.53 -4.70
C ILE A 355 18.78 -12.98 -4.29
N GLN A 356 17.74 -13.17 -3.48
CA GLN A 356 17.32 -14.46 -2.99
C GLN A 356 15.92 -14.76 -3.53
N GLY A 357 15.78 -15.91 -4.19
CA GLY A 357 14.50 -16.43 -4.67
C GLY A 357 14.54 -17.94 -4.65
N THR A 358 13.44 -18.58 -4.25
CA THR A 358 13.29 -20.04 -4.33
C THR A 358 12.00 -20.27 -5.11
N GLY A 359 12.14 -20.48 -6.42
CA GLY A 359 11.01 -20.49 -7.36
C GLY A 359 11.22 -21.51 -8.47
N ASP A 360 11.36 -22.78 -8.10
CA ASP A 360 11.38 -23.93 -9.02
C ASP A 360 9.96 -24.46 -9.23
N LEU A 361 9.28 -23.98 -10.27
CA LEU A 361 7.91 -24.40 -10.61
C LEU A 361 7.82 -25.79 -11.28
N ASN A 362 8.93 -26.45 -11.61
CA ASN A 362 8.90 -27.71 -12.37
C ASN A 362 9.78 -28.84 -11.81
N GLY A 363 10.48 -28.62 -10.69
CA GLY A 363 11.34 -29.61 -10.07
C GLY A 363 12.72 -29.74 -10.72
N ASP A 364 13.20 -28.74 -11.46
CA ASP A 364 14.52 -28.76 -12.11
C ASP A 364 15.56 -27.85 -11.43
N THR A 365 16.84 -28.07 -11.75
CA THR A 365 17.94 -27.56 -10.93
C THR A 365 18.43 -26.14 -11.27
N LEU A 366 17.90 -25.46 -12.29
CA LEU A 366 18.35 -24.11 -12.67
C LEU A 366 17.30 -23.36 -13.51
N ASN A 367 16.64 -22.36 -12.93
CA ASN A 367 16.36 -21.00 -13.45
C ASN A 367 15.21 -20.40 -12.60
N ASP A 368 15.57 -19.66 -11.55
CA ASP A 368 14.61 -19.21 -10.55
C ASP A 368 13.77 -18.04 -11.06
N GLN A 369 12.46 -18.23 -11.06
CA GLN A 369 11.50 -17.19 -11.39
C GLN A 369 11.45 -16.18 -10.26
N VAL A 370 11.76 -14.92 -10.58
CA VAL A 370 11.91 -13.91 -9.55
C VAL A 370 10.69 -12.99 -9.49
N PHE A 371 10.16 -12.58 -10.64
CA PHE A 371 8.91 -11.81 -10.76
C PHE A 371 7.87 -12.51 -11.64
N SER A 372 6.60 -12.16 -11.46
CA SER A 372 5.56 -12.27 -12.49
C SER A 372 5.04 -10.89 -12.89
N SER A 373 4.26 -10.84 -13.96
CA SER A 373 3.42 -9.69 -14.29
C SER A 373 2.45 -9.37 -13.16
N ALA A 374 1.96 -8.13 -13.10
CA ALA A 374 1.04 -7.64 -12.08
C ALA A 374 -0.25 -8.49 -11.93
N ASP A 375 -0.73 -9.06 -13.04
CA ASP A 375 -1.90 -9.95 -13.09
C ASP A 375 -1.55 -11.44 -12.87
N ALA A 376 -0.26 -11.75 -12.67
CA ALA A 376 0.30 -13.10 -12.57
C ALA A 376 0.04 -14.01 -13.80
N SER A 377 -0.21 -13.42 -14.98
CA SER A 377 -0.38 -14.18 -16.22
C SER A 377 0.95 -14.66 -16.81
N THR A 378 2.05 -13.97 -16.53
CA THR A 378 3.38 -14.22 -17.11
C THR A 378 4.42 -14.23 -16.00
N ASN A 379 5.30 -15.24 -15.97
CA ASN A 379 6.48 -15.22 -15.10
C ASN A 379 7.68 -14.70 -15.89
N TYR A 380 8.52 -13.91 -15.23
CA TYR A 380 9.70 -13.29 -15.81
C TYR A 380 10.95 -14.04 -15.35
N PHE A 381 11.67 -14.60 -16.31
CA PHE A 381 13.01 -15.18 -16.16
C PHE A 381 14.07 -14.16 -16.60
N GLU A 382 15.33 -14.43 -16.25
CA GLU A 382 16.47 -13.68 -16.78
C GLU A 382 16.41 -13.60 -18.32
N GLY A 383 16.42 -12.38 -18.87
CA GLY A 383 16.38 -12.16 -20.31
C GLY A 383 14.97 -12.08 -20.92
N ASP A 384 13.91 -12.22 -20.12
CA ASP A 384 12.54 -12.11 -20.63
C ASP A 384 12.14 -10.67 -20.95
N THR A 385 11.10 -10.53 -21.77
CA THR A 385 10.55 -9.23 -22.13
C THR A 385 9.52 -8.75 -21.11
N VAL A 386 9.74 -7.55 -20.58
CA VAL A 386 8.77 -6.77 -19.82
C VAL A 386 8.27 -5.65 -20.72
N SER A 387 6.96 -5.44 -20.76
CA SER A 387 6.33 -4.45 -21.63
C SER A 387 5.43 -3.50 -20.85
N ALA A 388 5.39 -2.24 -21.28
CA ALA A 388 4.44 -1.25 -20.80
C ALA A 388 4.03 -0.33 -21.95
N SER A 389 2.85 0.27 -21.89
CA SER A 389 2.30 1.08 -22.99
C SER A 389 2.02 2.51 -22.56
N PHE A 390 2.31 3.46 -23.45
CA PHE A 390 1.96 4.89 -23.29
C PHE A 390 1.58 5.48 -24.65
N GLY A 391 0.43 6.17 -24.72
CA GLY A 391 -0.02 6.85 -25.94
C GLY A 391 -0.11 5.94 -27.16
N GLY A 392 -0.65 4.72 -27.02
CA GLY A 392 -0.80 3.75 -28.11
C GLY A 392 0.49 3.09 -28.59
N ILE A 393 1.62 3.34 -27.92
CA ILE A 393 2.91 2.71 -28.18
C ILE A 393 3.21 1.74 -27.04
N ARG A 394 3.55 0.49 -27.37
CA ARG A 394 4.13 -0.48 -26.44
C ARG A 394 5.65 -0.34 -26.47
N TYR A 395 6.25 -0.28 -25.30
CA TYR A 395 7.69 -0.28 -25.09
C TYR A 395 8.07 -1.61 -24.46
N ASP A 396 9.16 -2.18 -24.96
CA ASP A 396 9.66 -3.49 -24.56
C ASP A 396 11.06 -3.34 -23.97
N TRP A 397 11.31 -4.04 -22.87
CA TRP A 397 12.62 -4.14 -22.21
C TRP A 397 12.97 -5.59 -21.91
N THR A 398 14.26 -5.89 -21.84
CA THR A 398 14.77 -7.15 -21.29
C THR A 398 15.00 -7.02 -19.80
N ILE A 399 14.41 -7.88 -18.98
CA ILE A 399 14.73 -7.93 -17.56
C ILE A 399 16.07 -8.64 -17.31
N SER A 400 16.88 -8.08 -16.42
CA SER A 400 18.12 -8.66 -15.94
C SER A 400 18.18 -8.57 -14.42
N TYR A 401 18.42 -9.70 -13.77
CA TYR A 401 18.68 -9.89 -12.35
C TYR A 401 20.18 -9.94 -12.04
N THR A 402 21.03 -9.72 -13.04
CA THR A 402 22.50 -9.64 -12.91
C THR A 402 23.04 -8.30 -13.44
N GLY A 403 22.18 -7.28 -13.40
CA GLY A 403 22.49 -5.93 -13.87
C GLY A 403 23.40 -5.18 -12.93
N ASP A 404 23.76 -3.95 -13.31
CA ASP A 404 24.59 -3.04 -12.51
C ASP A 404 24.07 -1.60 -12.66
N ILE A 405 23.88 -0.91 -11.54
CA ILE A 405 23.42 0.46 -11.42
C ILE A 405 24.55 1.29 -10.78
N SER A 406 25.01 2.32 -11.49
CA SER A 406 25.93 3.30 -10.93
C SER A 406 25.19 4.61 -10.61
N TRP A 407 25.65 5.34 -9.61
CA TRP A 407 25.05 6.63 -9.22
C TRP A 407 25.95 7.82 -9.54
N ASN A 408 25.33 8.91 -9.98
CA ASN A 408 25.95 10.24 -9.91
C ASN A 408 25.77 10.81 -8.49
N ASP A 409 24.56 10.67 -7.94
CA ASP A 409 24.20 11.05 -6.58
C ASP A 409 23.02 10.18 -6.08
N ALA A 410 23.33 9.23 -5.20
CA ALA A 410 22.34 8.29 -4.68
C ALA A 410 21.31 8.95 -3.74
N ASP A 411 21.64 10.06 -3.08
CA ASP A 411 20.75 10.69 -2.09
C ASP A 411 19.64 11.53 -2.74
N ILE A 412 19.75 11.78 -4.05
CA ILE A 412 18.66 12.35 -4.86
C ILE A 412 18.11 11.36 -5.90
N SER A 413 18.62 10.13 -5.90
CA SER A 413 18.39 9.08 -6.91
C SER A 413 18.79 9.50 -8.34
N ASP A 414 19.88 10.26 -8.49
CA ASP A 414 20.47 10.58 -9.78
C ASP A 414 21.32 9.40 -10.26
N VAL A 415 20.70 8.58 -11.13
CA VAL A 415 21.31 7.39 -11.74
C VAL A 415 22.32 7.80 -12.80
N GLY A 416 23.52 7.24 -12.72
CA GLY A 416 24.60 7.45 -13.69
C GLY A 416 24.49 6.53 -14.91
N THR A 417 24.70 5.23 -14.70
CA THR A 417 24.68 4.22 -15.77
C THR A 417 23.93 2.99 -15.31
N ILE A 418 23.28 2.32 -16.27
CA ILE A 418 22.62 1.04 -16.07
C ILE A 418 23.21 0.08 -17.09
N LEU A 419 23.63 -1.09 -16.62
CA LEU A 419 24.13 -2.16 -17.45
C LEU A 419 23.26 -3.40 -17.25
N GLY A 420 23.00 -4.12 -18.34
CA GLY A 420 22.24 -5.37 -18.33
C GLY A 420 23.04 -6.55 -17.79
N ALA A 421 22.67 -7.75 -18.24
CA ALA A 421 23.24 -9.00 -17.78
C ALA A 421 24.78 -8.99 -17.71
N GLY A 422 25.30 -9.43 -16.56
CA GLY A 422 26.72 -9.32 -16.25
C GLY A 422 27.10 -10.05 -14.96
N ASN A 423 28.02 -9.46 -14.20
CA ASN A 423 28.42 -9.96 -12.89
C ASN A 423 27.87 -9.10 -11.74
N GLY A 424 26.96 -8.17 -12.05
CA GLY A 424 26.32 -7.35 -11.03
C GLY A 424 25.20 -8.12 -10.33
N THR A 425 24.59 -7.46 -9.34
CA THR A 425 23.56 -8.03 -8.47
C THR A 425 22.23 -7.28 -8.57
N ASP A 426 22.12 -6.35 -9.50
CA ASP A 426 20.98 -5.44 -9.58
C ASP A 426 19.87 -5.97 -10.48
N VAL A 427 18.66 -5.48 -10.21
CA VAL A 427 17.51 -5.74 -11.06
C VAL A 427 17.25 -4.53 -11.95
N VAL A 428 17.37 -4.73 -13.25
CA VAL A 428 17.29 -3.68 -14.27
C VAL A 428 16.42 -4.15 -15.45
N LEU A 429 15.93 -3.19 -16.22
CA LEU A 429 15.28 -3.42 -17.51
C LEU A 429 16.09 -2.71 -18.61
N ILE A 430 16.52 -3.44 -19.62
CA ILE A 430 17.33 -2.92 -20.73
C ILE A 430 16.45 -2.68 -21.95
N GLY A 431 16.51 -1.48 -22.52
CA GLY A 431 15.65 -1.09 -23.63
C GLY A 431 15.83 -1.99 -24.84
N LEU A 432 14.73 -2.56 -25.35
CA LEU A 432 14.74 -3.36 -26.59
C LEU A 432 14.22 -2.57 -27.78
N GLY A 433 13.06 -1.94 -27.61
CA GLY A 433 12.37 -1.28 -28.71
C GLY A 433 10.98 -0.81 -28.34
N SER A 434 10.29 -0.22 -29.31
CA SER A 434 8.91 0.18 -29.18
C SER A 434 8.14 -0.12 -30.46
N GLU A 435 6.86 -0.42 -30.33
CA GLU A 435 5.96 -0.63 -31.45
C GLU A 435 4.62 0.10 -31.23
N ALA A 436 4.07 0.67 -32.30
CA ALA A 436 2.73 1.22 -32.26
C ALA A 436 1.73 0.06 -32.20
N VAL A 437 0.97 -0.03 -31.12
CA VAL A 437 -0.04 -1.09 -30.89
C VAL A 437 -1.48 -0.59 -31.09
N GLY A 438 -1.65 0.71 -31.36
CA GLY A 438 -2.94 1.38 -31.36
C GLY A 438 -3.40 1.68 -29.93
N LEU A 439 -4.11 2.79 -29.75
CA LEU A 439 -4.64 3.16 -28.44
C LEU A 439 -6.03 2.52 -28.25
N ALA A 440 -6.26 1.87 -27.13
CA ALA A 440 -7.57 1.26 -26.87
C ALA A 440 -8.63 2.36 -26.75
N GLY A 441 -9.67 2.33 -27.58
CA GLY A 441 -10.69 3.38 -27.65
C GLY A 441 -10.44 4.44 -28.73
N ASP A 442 -9.26 4.46 -29.36
CA ASP A 442 -8.93 5.24 -30.56
C ASP A 442 -9.48 4.49 -31.78
N PHE A 443 -10.72 4.81 -32.14
CA PHE A 443 -11.50 4.11 -33.15
C PHE A 443 -11.33 4.68 -34.55
N ASP A 444 -10.84 5.91 -34.69
CA ASP A 444 -10.44 6.46 -36.00
C ASP A 444 -8.94 6.39 -36.28
N MET A 445 -8.15 5.89 -35.32
CA MET A 445 -6.71 5.66 -35.40
C MET A 445 -5.90 6.96 -35.60
N ASP A 446 -6.37 8.07 -35.04
CA ASP A 446 -5.69 9.36 -35.14
C ASP A 446 -4.66 9.61 -34.01
N GLY A 447 -4.60 8.68 -33.04
CA GLY A 447 -3.60 8.65 -31.99
C GLY A 447 -4.06 9.27 -30.66
N ASP A 448 -5.31 9.69 -30.54
CA ASP A 448 -5.95 10.02 -29.26
C ASP A 448 -7.30 9.29 -29.06
N VAL A 449 -7.87 9.40 -27.85
CA VAL A 449 -9.21 8.90 -27.54
C VAL A 449 -10.07 10.07 -27.12
N ASP A 450 -10.90 10.58 -28.02
CA ASP A 450 -11.65 11.81 -27.81
C ASP A 450 -13.13 11.72 -28.26
N GLY A 451 -13.79 12.85 -28.46
CA GLY A 451 -15.18 12.87 -28.91
C GLY A 451 -15.37 12.33 -30.34
N HIS A 452 -14.35 12.38 -31.19
CA HIS A 452 -14.36 11.86 -32.55
C HIS A 452 -14.44 10.34 -32.56
N ASP A 453 -13.66 9.67 -31.72
CA ASP A 453 -13.73 8.21 -31.54
C ASP A 453 -15.11 7.77 -31.08
N PHE A 454 -15.70 8.50 -30.12
CA PHE A 454 -17.04 8.20 -29.66
C PHE A 454 -18.05 8.28 -30.81
N LEU A 455 -17.90 9.23 -31.73
CA LEU A 455 -18.76 9.35 -32.91
C LEU A 455 -18.51 8.21 -33.91
N VAL A 456 -17.26 7.76 -34.07
CA VAL A 456 -16.95 6.57 -34.89
C VAL A 456 -17.61 5.33 -34.31
N TRP A 457 -17.47 5.12 -33.00
CA TRP A 457 -18.13 4.04 -32.27
C TRP A 457 -19.66 4.10 -32.37
N GLN A 458 -20.26 5.28 -32.20
CA GLN A 458 -21.72 5.44 -32.33
C GLN A 458 -22.24 5.03 -33.71
N ARG A 459 -21.44 5.28 -34.76
CA ARG A 459 -21.80 4.92 -36.15
C ARG A 459 -21.51 3.45 -36.45
N ASN A 460 -20.54 2.84 -35.77
CA ASN A 460 -20.18 1.45 -35.92
C ASN A 460 -19.72 0.85 -34.58
N PRO A 461 -20.63 0.32 -33.74
CA PRO A 461 -20.25 -0.29 -32.47
C PRO A 461 -19.37 -1.55 -32.60
N GLY A 462 -19.13 -2.03 -33.82
CA GLY A 462 -18.23 -3.15 -34.11
C GLY A 462 -16.75 -2.78 -34.16
N VAL A 463 -16.39 -1.50 -34.06
CA VAL A 463 -14.97 -1.06 -34.01
C VAL A 463 -14.29 -1.35 -32.67
N GLY A 464 -15.07 -1.51 -31.60
CA GLY A 464 -14.58 -1.78 -30.25
C GLY A 464 -15.65 -1.58 -29.19
N SER A 465 -15.29 -1.69 -27.92
CA SER A 465 -16.24 -1.56 -26.81
C SER A 465 -16.35 -0.11 -26.33
N LEU A 466 -17.55 0.33 -25.92
CA LEU A 466 -17.73 1.64 -25.31
C LEU A 466 -16.87 1.81 -24.05
N THR A 467 -16.63 0.71 -23.32
CA THR A 467 -15.82 0.71 -22.10
C THR A 467 -14.36 1.05 -22.38
N GLU A 468 -13.80 0.61 -23.50
CA GLU A 468 -12.43 0.99 -23.92
C GLU A 468 -12.34 2.51 -24.11
N TRP A 469 -13.29 3.10 -24.83
CA TRP A 469 -13.35 4.56 -24.99
C TRP A 469 -13.50 5.29 -23.65
N GLN A 470 -14.41 4.84 -22.78
CA GLN A 470 -14.64 5.47 -21.48
C GLN A 470 -13.40 5.43 -20.58
N ASN A 471 -12.69 4.32 -20.59
CA ASN A 471 -11.50 4.13 -19.75
C ASN A 471 -10.29 4.92 -20.27
N ASN A 472 -10.25 5.23 -21.57
CA ASN A 472 -9.11 5.88 -22.20
C ASN A 472 -9.40 7.31 -22.66
N TYR A 473 -10.61 7.84 -22.49
CA TYR A 473 -10.97 9.19 -22.94
C TYR A 473 -9.99 10.25 -22.42
N GLY A 474 -9.44 11.04 -23.33
CA GLY A 474 -8.41 12.04 -23.07
C GLY A 474 -6.97 11.50 -23.11
N MET A 475 -6.74 10.26 -23.54
CA MET A 475 -5.41 9.67 -23.74
C MET A 475 -4.92 9.84 -25.18
N PRO A 476 -3.60 10.01 -25.41
CA PRO A 476 -2.66 10.54 -24.43
C PRO A 476 -3.16 11.91 -23.93
N PRO A 477 -2.75 12.37 -22.72
CA PRO A 477 -3.27 13.59 -22.11
C PRO A 477 -3.37 14.71 -23.15
N LEU A 478 -4.61 15.04 -23.53
CA LEU A 478 -4.86 16.02 -24.59
C LEU A 478 -4.13 17.29 -24.21
N THR A 479 -3.00 17.56 -24.87
CA THR A 479 -2.32 18.84 -24.72
C THR A 479 -3.28 19.85 -25.31
N ALA A 480 -4.06 20.50 -24.45
CA ALA A 480 -4.91 21.59 -24.84
C ALA A 480 -4.00 22.59 -25.54
N ASN A 481 -4.05 22.61 -26.87
CA ASN A 481 -3.38 23.63 -27.64
C ASN A 481 -4.18 24.90 -27.33
N VAL A 482 -3.78 25.62 -26.28
CA VAL A 482 -4.25 26.97 -25.99
C VAL A 482 -3.63 27.87 -27.05
N GLY A 483 -3.96 27.61 -28.31
CA GLY A 483 -3.88 28.61 -29.34
C GLY A 483 -4.71 29.76 -28.81
N ALA A 484 -4.06 30.90 -28.59
CA ALA A 484 -4.73 32.11 -28.11
C ALA A 484 -6.00 32.27 -28.93
N VAL A 485 -7.15 32.01 -28.31
CA VAL A 485 -8.44 32.22 -28.96
C VAL A 485 -8.41 33.68 -29.34
N PRO A 486 -8.40 34.04 -30.65
CA PRO A 486 -8.35 35.43 -31.05
C PRO A 486 -9.49 36.12 -30.32
N GLU A 487 -9.16 37.12 -29.50
CA GLU A 487 -10.15 37.77 -28.65
C GLU A 487 -11.38 38.06 -29.52
N PRO A 488 -12.59 37.64 -29.11
CA PRO A 488 -13.76 37.86 -29.92
C PRO A 488 -13.81 39.34 -30.25
N GLY A 489 -14.05 39.67 -31.52
CA GLY A 489 -14.05 41.05 -32.04
C GLY A 489 -15.06 41.99 -31.37
N SER A 490 -15.65 41.61 -30.25
CA SER A 490 -16.46 42.41 -29.34
C SER A 490 -15.81 43.74 -29.00
N LEU A 491 -14.49 43.80 -28.70
CA LEU A 491 -13.83 45.07 -28.42
C LEU A 491 -13.79 45.98 -29.66
N LEU A 492 -13.61 45.40 -30.85
CA LEU A 492 -13.60 46.12 -32.12
C LEU A 492 -15.01 46.59 -32.51
N LEU A 493 -16.03 45.77 -32.27
CA LEU A 493 -17.45 46.13 -32.45
C LEU A 493 -17.89 47.20 -31.46
N MET A 494 -17.45 47.13 -30.20
CA MET A 494 -17.78 48.10 -29.17
C MET A 494 -17.12 49.45 -29.44
N SER A 495 -15.87 49.46 -29.94
CA SER A 495 -15.20 50.68 -30.37
C SER A 495 -15.80 51.26 -31.65
N ALA A 496 -16.20 50.44 -32.63
CA ALA A 496 -16.95 50.90 -33.81
C ALA A 496 -18.32 51.50 -33.45
N ALA A 497 -19.04 50.88 -32.51
CA ALA A 497 -20.31 51.40 -32.00
C ALA A 497 -20.11 52.72 -31.24
N ALA A 498 -19.09 52.81 -30.38
CA ALA A 498 -18.75 54.04 -29.67
C ALA A 498 -18.39 55.20 -30.62
N LEU A 499 -17.60 54.93 -31.67
CA LEU A 499 -17.25 55.93 -32.68
C LEU A 499 -18.49 56.40 -33.48
N SER A 500 -19.42 55.47 -33.78
CA SER A 500 -20.68 55.80 -34.45
C SER A 500 -21.58 56.70 -33.61
N LEU A 501 -21.66 56.44 -32.30
CA LEU A 501 -22.42 57.27 -31.34
C LEU A 501 -21.81 58.67 -31.16
N ILE A 502 -20.48 58.79 -31.16
CA ILE A 502 -19.78 60.09 -31.11
C ILE A 502 -20.06 60.90 -32.39
N GLY A 503 -20.08 60.24 -33.55
CA GLY A 503 -20.39 60.87 -34.85
C GLY A 503 -21.83 61.43 -34.92
N LEU A 504 -22.81 60.73 -34.37
CA LEU A 504 -24.20 61.17 -34.35
C LEU A 504 -24.43 62.39 -33.46
N ARG A 505 -23.69 62.52 -32.34
CA ARG A 505 -23.83 63.66 -31.41
C ARG A 505 -23.36 64.99 -31.99
N ARG A 506 -22.45 65.00 -32.98
CA ARG A 506 -21.97 66.23 -33.62
C ARG A 506 -22.96 66.86 -34.61
N ARG A 507 -24.00 66.13 -35.05
CA ARG A 507 -25.01 66.67 -35.97
C ARG A 507 -26.15 67.43 -35.28
N SER A 508 -26.30 67.37 -33.96
CA SER A 508 -27.43 68.00 -33.26
C SER A 508 -27.18 69.43 -32.74
N THR A 509 -26.02 70.03 -33.02
CA THR A 509 -25.66 71.39 -32.54
C THR A 509 -25.47 72.42 -33.67
N GLN A 510 -25.94 72.14 -34.88
CA GLN A 510 -26.11 73.16 -35.93
C GLN A 510 -27.61 73.29 -36.25
N GLY A 511 -28.31 74.08 -35.45
CA GLY A 511 -29.71 74.45 -35.61
C GLY A 511 -29.95 75.75 -34.86
#